data_AF-A0A431HBW7-F1
#
_entry.id   AF-A0A431HBW7-F1
#
_cell.length_a   1.000
_cell.length_b   1.000
_cell.length_c   1.000
_cell.angle_alpha   90.00
_cell.angle_beta   90.00
_cell.angle_gamma   90.00
#
_symmetry.space_group_name_H-M   'P 1'
#
loop_
_entity.id
_entity.type
_entity.pdbx_description
1 polymer ?
#
loop_
_entity_poly.entity_id
_entity_poly.type
_entity_poly.pdbx_seq_one_letter_code
_entity_poly.pdbx_strand_id
1 'polypeptide(L)'
;MTYLGFTLILIGMFFILSGIIALYRFKDFYSKLHAGGVIECCGVPICFIGLSFIQNDYASSFKLIFIAILIWILNPVSTFALARASILFKIDNEGKLK
;
A
#
# COMPACT_ATOMS: atom_id res chain seq x y z
N MET A 1 -21.65 7.76 -12.12
CA MET A 1 -20.24 7.90 -11.68
C MET A 1 -19.99 7.34 -10.29
N THR A 2 -20.90 7.54 -9.34
CA THR A 2 -20.79 7.01 -7.96
C THR A 2 -20.74 5.49 -7.85
N TYR A 3 -21.59 4.75 -8.58
CA TYR A 3 -21.58 3.28 -8.55
C TYR A 3 -20.23 2.67 -8.95
N LEU A 4 -19.57 3.27 -9.94
CA LEU A 4 -18.26 2.84 -10.45
C LEU A 4 -17.16 3.11 -9.41
N GLY A 5 -17.26 4.25 -8.70
CA GLY A 5 -16.40 4.57 -7.57
C GLY A 5 -16.54 3.57 -6.41
N PHE A 6 -17.77 3.21 -6.03
CA PHE A 6 -18.02 2.21 -4.99
C PHE A 6 -17.44 0.83 -5.33
N THR A 7 -17.59 0.38 -6.59
CA THR A 7 -17.00 -0.90 -7.03
C THR A 7 -15.47 -0.88 -6.96
N LEU A 8 -14.83 0.24 -7.31
CA LEU A 8 -13.38 0.39 -7.23
C LEU A 8 -12.90 0.37 -5.77
N ILE A 9 -13.61 1.06 -4.87
CA ILE A 9 -13.27 1.06 -3.44
C ILE A 9 -13.41 -0.34 -2.85
N LEU A 10 -14.46 -1.08 -3.23
CA LEU A 10 -14.63 -2.48 -2.83
C LEU A 10 -13.46 -3.36 -3.29
N ILE A 11 -13.01 -3.20 -4.55
CA ILE A 11 -11.85 -3.93 -5.08
C ILE A 11 -10.57 -3.53 -4.32
N GLY A 12 -10.38 -2.24 -4.03
CA GLY A 12 -9.23 -1.74 -3.27
C GLY A 12 -9.19 -2.27 -1.84
N MET A 13 -10.34 -2.29 -1.16
CA MET A 13 -10.48 -2.89 0.17
C MET A 13 -10.13 -4.38 0.16
N PHE A 14 -10.52 -5.13 -0.87
CA PHE A 14 -10.15 -6.53 -1.01
C PHE A 14 -8.63 -6.71 -1.10
N PHE A 15 -7.93 -5.87 -1.86
CA PHE A 15 -6.46 -5.88 -1.94
C PHE A 15 -5.80 -5.56 -0.59
N ILE A 16 -6.32 -4.56 0.14
CA ILE A 16 -5.82 -4.20 1.46
C ILE A 16 -5.99 -5.36 2.44
N LEU A 17 -7.18 -5.98 2.48
CA LEU A 17 -7.46 -7.15 3.33
C LEU A 17 -6.55 -8.33 2.99
N SER A 18 -6.40 -8.65 1.69
CA SER A 18 -5.48 -9.70 1.24
C SER A 18 -4.04 -9.43 1.68
N GLY A 19 -3.59 -8.18 1.64
CA GLY A 19 -2.26 -7.80 2.10
C GLY A 19 -2.09 -7.88 3.63
N ILE A 20 -3.11 -7.53 4.40
CA ILE A 20 -3.12 -7.71 5.86
C ILE A 20 -3.00 -9.19 6.23
N ILE A 21 -3.74 -10.05 5.54
CA ILE A 21 -3.68 -11.51 5.72
C ILE A 21 -2.28 -12.03 5.36
N ALA A 22 -1.69 -11.52 4.27
CA ALA A 22 -0.33 -11.86 3.87
C ALA A 22 0.71 -11.44 4.92
N LEU A 23 0.59 -10.26 5.51
CA LEU A 23 1.46 -9.80 6.61
C LEU A 23 1.41 -10.71 7.83
N TYR A 24 0.23 -11.22 8.19
CA TYR A 24 0.08 -12.14 9.34
C TYR A 24 0.58 -13.55 9.02
N ARG A 25 0.43 -14.01 7.77
CA ARG A 25 0.82 -15.35 7.34
C ARG A 25 2.34 -15.51 7.15
N PHE A 26 3.01 -14.47 6.65
CA PHE A 26 4.45 -14.55 6.41
C PHE A 26 5.23 -14.34 7.71
N LYS A 27 6.12 -15.29 8.04
CA LYS A 27 7.07 -15.14 9.15
C LYS A 27 8.27 -14.27 8.78
N ASP A 28 8.69 -14.33 7.51
CA ASP A 28 9.91 -13.68 7.04
C ASP A 28 9.77 -12.16 6.85
N PHE A 29 10.78 -11.38 7.25
CA PHE A 29 10.80 -9.92 7.14
C PHE A 29 10.66 -9.41 5.70
N TYR A 30 11.39 -10.01 4.74
CA TYR A 30 11.30 -9.62 3.33
C TYR A 30 9.94 -9.94 2.70
N SER A 31 9.33 -11.06 3.10
CA SER A 31 7.98 -11.44 2.65
C SER A 31 6.91 -10.49 3.22
N LYS A 32 7.11 -9.99 4.46
CA LYS A 32 6.26 -8.93 5.04
C LYS A 32 6.44 -7.59 4.31
N LEU A 33 7.68 -7.22 3.96
CA LEU A 33 7.94 -6.02 3.16
C LEU A 33 7.27 -6.08 1.79
N HIS A 34 7.33 -7.24 1.11
CA HIS A 34 6.64 -7.44 -0.16
C HIS A 34 5.11 -7.34 0.01
N ALA A 35 4.55 -7.98 1.04
CA ALA A 35 3.12 -7.89 1.33
C ALA A 35 2.66 -6.45 1.61
N GLY A 36 3.44 -5.67 2.37
CA GLY A 36 3.17 -4.24 2.58
C GLY A 36 3.25 -3.42 1.28
N GLY A 37 4.23 -3.71 0.43
CA GLY A 37 4.38 -3.08 -0.88
C GLY A 37 3.16 -3.28 -1.78
N VAL A 38 2.54 -4.48 -1.78
CA VAL A 38 1.32 -4.78 -2.55
C VAL A 38 0.11 -3.95 -2.07
N ILE A 39 -0.02 -3.73 -0.75
CA ILE A 39 -1.10 -2.91 -0.17
C ILE A 39 -0.99 -1.47 -0.67
N GLU A 40 0.21 -0.89 -0.60
CA GLU A 40 0.45 0.50 -0.97
C GLU A 40 0.46 0.73 -2.49
N CYS A 41 1.00 -0.20 -3.29
CA CYS A 41 1.05 -0.03 -4.75
C CYS A 41 -0.27 -0.35 -5.46
N CYS A 42 -1.08 -1.27 -4.94
CA CYS A 42 -2.32 -1.67 -5.60
C CYS A 42 -3.56 -1.22 -4.83
N GLY A 43 -3.62 -1.45 -3.51
CA GLY A 43 -4.83 -1.18 -2.72
C GLY A 43 -5.13 0.32 -2.60
N VAL A 44 -4.17 1.08 -2.06
CA VAL A 44 -4.33 2.51 -1.79
C VAL A 44 -4.62 3.37 -3.03
N PRO A 45 -3.89 3.25 -4.16
CA PRO A 45 -4.19 4.04 -5.35
C PRO A 45 -5.54 3.69 -5.97
N ILE A 46 -5.94 2.41 -5.95
CA ILE A 46 -7.28 1.99 -6.43
C ILE A 46 -8.38 2.63 -5.59
N CYS A 47 -8.22 2.68 -4.26
CA CYS A 47 -9.14 3.37 -3.36
C CYS A 47 -9.21 4.88 -3.65
N PHE A 48 -8.06 5.54 -3.85
CA PHE A 48 -8.00 6.96 -4.16
C PHE A 48 -8.61 7.31 -5.51
N ILE A 49 -8.40 6.48 -6.53
CA ILE A 49 -9.05 6.63 -7.84
C ILE A 49 -10.56 6.48 -7.67
N GLY A 50 -11.02 5.46 -6.94
CA GLY A 50 -12.44 5.27 -6.63
C GLY A 50 -13.08 6.47 -5.90
N LEU A 51 -12.37 7.04 -4.93
CA LEU A 51 -12.80 8.26 -4.22
C LEU A 51 -12.88 9.47 -5.17
N SER A 52 -11.91 9.62 -6.07
CA SER A 52 -11.89 10.69 -7.07
C SER A 52 -13.09 10.65 -8.03
N PHE A 53 -13.69 9.48 -8.26
CA PHE A 53 -14.91 9.34 -9.08
C PHE A 53 -16.21 9.65 -8.32
N ILE A 54 -16.19 9.59 -6.98
CA ILE A 54 -17.33 9.94 -6.12
C ILE A 54 -17.36 11.46 -5.90
N GLN A 55 -16.19 12.08 -5.80
CA GLN A 55 -16.06 13.51 -5.57
C GLN A 55 -16.45 14.29 -6.84
N ASN A 56 -17.37 15.25 -6.71
CA ASN A 56 -17.82 16.10 -7.82
C ASN A 56 -16.93 17.35 -8.03
N ASP A 57 -16.04 17.63 -7.08
CA ASP A 57 -15.16 18.80 -7.10
C ASP A 57 -13.80 18.48 -7.72
N TYR A 58 -13.47 19.17 -8.83
CA TYR A 58 -12.23 18.94 -9.58
C TYR A 58 -10.95 19.22 -8.77
N ALA A 59 -10.97 20.23 -7.89
CA ALA A 59 -9.81 20.58 -7.09
C ALA A 59 -9.52 19.49 -6.03
N SER A 60 -10.57 18.90 -5.47
CA SER A 60 -10.47 17.80 -4.52
C SER A 60 -9.97 16.51 -5.18
N SER A 61 -10.50 16.18 -6.36
CA SER A 61 -10.09 15.00 -7.14
C SER A 61 -8.61 15.05 -7.53
N PHE A 62 -8.12 16.24 -7.94
CA PHE A 62 -6.71 16.42 -8.28
C PHE A 62 -5.78 16.17 -7.09
N LYS A 63 -6.15 16.63 -5.89
CA LYS A 63 -5.37 16.39 -4.66
C LYS A 63 -5.29 14.91 -4.33
N LEU A 64 -6.37 14.15 -4.49
CA LEU A 64 -6.40 12.70 -4.22
C LEU A 64 -5.47 11.93 -5.15
N ILE A 65 -5.48 12.26 -6.44
CA ILE A 65 -4.56 11.69 -7.43
C ILE A 65 -3.11 12.06 -7.13
N PHE A 66 -2.87 13.30 -6.71
CA PHE A 66 -1.53 13.75 -6.32
C PHE A 66 -1.00 12.95 -5.12
N ILE A 67 -1.82 12.72 -4.11
CA ILE A 67 -1.47 11.89 -2.94
C ILE A 67 -1.20 10.44 -3.36
N ALA A 68 -1.99 9.87 -4.27
CA ALA A 68 -1.77 8.51 -4.77
C ALA A 68 -0.40 8.36 -5.46
N ILE A 69 0.00 9.34 -6.26
CA ILE A 69 1.33 9.37 -6.92
C ILE A 69 2.45 9.50 -5.86
N LEU A 70 2.27 10.36 -4.86
CA LEU A 70 3.24 10.51 -3.79
C LEU A 70 3.43 9.21 -3.00
N ILE A 71 2.34 8.51 -2.66
CA ILE A 71 2.40 7.18 -2.01
C ILE A 71 3.21 6.20 -2.88
N TRP A 72 2.98 6.22 -4.19
CA TRP A 72 3.66 5.32 -5.13
C TRP A 72 5.17 5.54 -5.18
N ILE A 73 5.61 6.79 -5.07
CA ILE A 73 7.04 7.14 -5.01
C ILE A 73 7.61 6.85 -3.62
N LEU A 74 6.84 7.07 -2.55
CA LEU A 74 7.26 6.76 -1.19
C LEU A 74 7.49 5.27 -0.97
N ASN A 75 6.66 4.41 -1.56
CA ASN A 75 6.70 2.96 -1.33
C ASN A 75 8.08 2.31 -1.61
N PRO A 76 8.76 2.52 -2.77
CA PRO A 76 10.11 2.00 -2.97
C PRO A 76 11.15 2.65 -2.06
N VAL A 77 10.97 3.92 -1.64
CA VAL A 77 11.88 4.61 -0.72
C VAL A 77 11.79 3.98 0.68
N SER A 78 10.57 3.79 1.19
CA SER A 78 10.32 3.12 2.48
C SER A 78 10.84 1.69 2.47
N THR A 79 10.55 0.93 1.40
CA THR A 79 11.00 -0.47 1.28
C THR A 79 12.53 -0.56 1.24
N PHE A 80 13.20 0.32 0.49
CA PHE A 80 14.65 0.34 0.40
C PHE A 80 15.30 0.73 1.74
N ALA A 81 14.77 1.75 2.42
CA ALA A 81 15.25 2.17 3.73
C ALA A 81 15.10 1.05 4.78
N LEU A 82 13.95 0.35 4.78
CA LEU A 82 13.70 -0.78 5.68
C LEU A 82 14.61 -1.98 5.38
N ALA A 83 14.85 -2.32 4.12
CA ALA A 83 15.76 -3.39 3.73
C ALA A 83 17.23 -3.07 4.11
N ARG A 84 17.67 -1.82 3.93
CA ARG A 84 18.99 -1.36 4.39
C ARG A 84 19.13 -1.50 5.90
N ALA A 85 18.09 -1.11 6.65
CA ALA A 85 18.06 -1.23 8.09
C ALA A 85 18.12 -2.70 8.56
N SER A 86 17.37 -3.60 7.91
CA SER A 86 17.39 -5.03 8.30
C SER A 86 18.75 -5.69 8.13
N ILE A 87 19.48 -5.32 7.07
CA ILE A 87 20.86 -5.80 6.85
C ILE A 87 21.79 -5.25 7.94
N LEU A 88 21.67 -3.98 8.30
CA LEU A 88 22.52 -3.35 9.32
C LEU A 88 22.29 -3.94 10.72
N PHE A 89 21.04 -4.14 11.12
CA PHE A 89 20.68 -4.71 12.42
C PHE A 89 20.81 -6.24 12.48
N LYS A 90 21.25 -6.89 11.40
CA LYS A 90 21.41 -8.35 11.28
C LYS A 90 20.18 -9.11 11.78
N ILE A 91 19.01 -8.57 11.45
CA ILE A 91 17.71 -9.13 11.85
C ILE A 91 17.62 -10.52 11.21
N ASP A 92 17.45 -11.56 12.04
CA ASP A 92 17.21 -12.92 11.53
C ASP A 92 15.91 -12.92 10.73
N ASN A 93 15.75 -13.82 9.75
CA ASN A 93 14.61 -13.80 8.83
C ASN A 93 13.25 -13.73 9.55
N GLU A 94 13.15 -14.24 10.77
CA GLU A 94 11.94 -14.20 11.62
C GLU A 94 11.66 -12.85 12.32
N GLY A 95 12.51 -11.82 12.17
CA GLY A 95 12.35 -10.53 12.87
C GLY A 95 12.93 -10.51 14.28
N LYS A 96 13.80 -11.46 14.63
CA LYS A 96 14.49 -11.51 15.94
C LYS A 96 15.89 -10.92 15.83
N LEU A 97 16.27 -10.08 16.81
CA LEU A 97 17.65 -9.63 17.00
C LEU A 97 18.49 -10.85 17.37
N LYS A 98 19.58 -11.06 16.63
CA LYS A 98 20.57 -12.12 16.89
C LYS A 98 21.68 -11.60 17.79
#